data_AF-A0A928QD61-F1
#
_entry.id   AF-A0A928QD61-F1
#
_cell.length_a   1.000
_cell.length_b   1.000
_cell.length_c   1.000
_cell.angle_alpha   90.00
_cell.angle_beta   90.00
_cell.angle_gamma   90.00
#
_symmetry.space_group_name_H-M   'P 1'
#
loop_
_entity.id
_entity.type
_entity.pdbx_description
1 polymer ?
#
loop_
_entity_poly.entity_id
_entity_poly.type
_entity_poly.pdbx_seq_one_letter_code
_entity_poly.pdbx_strand_id
1 'polypeptide(L)'
;KYFINPTGRFVVGGPQGDSGLTGRKIIVDTYGGYARHGGGAFSGKDPTKVDRSAAYAARYVAKNVVAAGLAKKCEVQIAYAIGVAQPVSVLVDTFGTNTVEEEKIEAAVAQVFDLRPRAIIDTLDLRKPIYRQLAAYGHIGREDLGVKWENTDKVDALLAAVKAM
;
A
#
# COMPACT_ATOMS: atom_id res chain seq x y z
N LYS A 1 -30.10 -3.76 -8.49
CA LYS A 1 -30.94 -4.25 -7.36
C LYS A 1 -30.49 -3.51 -6.11
N TYR A 2 -31.41 -3.10 -5.24
CA TYR A 2 -31.08 -2.44 -3.98
C TYR A 2 -31.45 -3.36 -2.82
N PHE A 3 -30.53 -3.56 -1.89
CA PHE A 3 -30.74 -4.35 -0.67
C PHE A 3 -30.55 -3.43 0.52
N ILE A 4 -31.64 -2.86 1.03
CA ILE A 4 -31.64 -1.95 2.18
C ILE A 4 -32.12 -2.76 3.40
N ASN A 5 -31.27 -2.89 4.42
CA ASN A 5 -31.51 -3.66 5.64
C ASN A 5 -32.22 -5.01 5.36
N PRO A 6 -31.58 -5.94 4.63
CA PRO A 6 -32.22 -7.18 4.17
C PRO A 6 -32.66 -8.11 5.32
N THR A 7 -32.14 -7.92 6.54
CA THR A 7 -32.58 -8.62 7.74
C THR A 7 -33.93 -8.13 8.29
N GLY A 8 -34.49 -7.07 7.71
CA GLY A 8 -35.74 -6.41 8.13
C GLY A 8 -35.56 -5.44 9.29
N ARG A 9 -34.91 -5.87 10.39
CA ARG A 9 -34.72 -5.05 11.60
C ARG A 9 -33.28 -5.12 12.10
N PHE A 10 -32.66 -3.97 12.31
CA PHE A 10 -31.31 -3.85 12.85
C PHE A 10 -31.30 -2.76 13.94
N VAL A 11 -31.52 -3.17 15.19
CA VAL A 11 -31.62 -2.26 16.36
C VAL A 11 -30.45 -2.49 17.33
N VAL A 12 -30.16 -3.75 17.66
CA VAL A 12 -28.98 -4.13 18.44
C VAL A 12 -27.77 -4.15 17.51
N GLY A 13 -26.69 -3.44 17.87
CA GLY A 13 -25.49 -3.33 17.06
C GLY A 13 -24.24 -3.05 17.88
N GLY A 14 -23.13 -2.78 17.18
CA GLY A 14 -21.83 -2.58 17.83
C GLY A 14 -21.32 -3.83 18.56
N PRO A 15 -20.41 -3.66 19.54
CA PRO A 15 -19.83 -4.78 20.29
C PRO A 15 -20.82 -5.66 21.04
N GLN A 16 -22.04 -5.15 21.32
CA GLN A 16 -23.11 -5.93 21.93
C GLN A 16 -23.65 -7.03 21.00
N GLY A 17 -23.64 -6.78 19.68
CA GLY A 17 -24.19 -7.71 18.68
C GLY A 17 -23.14 -8.57 17.98
N ASP A 18 -21.92 -8.05 17.81
CA ASP A 18 -20.80 -8.77 17.19
C ASP A 18 -19.45 -8.30 17.76
N SER A 19 -18.57 -9.25 18.10
CA SER A 19 -17.29 -8.94 18.71
C SER A 19 -16.28 -8.44 17.67
N GLY A 20 -15.76 -7.23 17.88
CA GLY A 20 -14.73 -6.63 17.04
C GLY A 20 -13.31 -6.96 17.51
N LEU A 21 -12.40 -7.23 16.56
CA LEU A 21 -10.97 -7.37 16.83
C LEU A 21 -10.16 -6.56 15.82
N THR A 22 -9.04 -6.00 16.28
CA THR A 22 -8.08 -5.29 15.42
C THR A 22 -7.57 -6.22 14.31
N GLY A 23 -7.49 -5.72 13.08
CA GLY A 23 -6.98 -6.49 11.94
C GLY A 23 -7.96 -7.49 11.33
N ARG A 24 -9.26 -7.41 11.64
CA ARG A 24 -10.31 -8.26 11.03
C ARG A 24 -11.00 -7.61 9.83
N LYS A 25 -10.40 -6.58 9.25
CA LYS A 25 -10.90 -5.83 8.09
C LYS A 25 -9.81 -5.49 7.05
N ILE A 26 -8.72 -6.27 7.00
CA ILE A 26 -7.55 -5.98 6.15
C ILE A 26 -7.85 -5.81 4.65
N ILE A 27 -8.86 -6.51 4.12
CA ILE A 27 -9.28 -6.34 2.71
C ILE A 27 -10.09 -5.04 2.52
N VAL A 28 -10.88 -4.65 3.52
CA VAL A 28 -11.58 -3.35 3.53
C VAL A 28 -10.57 -2.20 3.69
N ASP A 29 -9.51 -2.41 4.46
CA ASP A 29 -8.46 -1.42 4.70
C ASP A 29 -7.60 -1.15 3.44
N THR A 30 -7.63 -2.05 2.45
CA THR A 30 -6.76 -2.04 1.28
C THR A 30 -7.52 -1.89 -0.03
N TYR A 31 -7.61 -2.95 -0.84
CA TYR A 31 -7.99 -2.89 -2.24
C TYR A 31 -9.32 -3.61 -2.52
N GLY A 32 -10.11 -3.94 -1.49
CA GLY A 32 -11.45 -4.53 -1.67
C GLY A 32 -11.45 -5.88 -2.41
N GLY A 33 -10.34 -6.61 -2.39
CA GLY A 33 -10.17 -7.88 -3.07
C GLY A 33 -9.64 -7.76 -4.51
N TYR A 34 -9.40 -6.54 -5.01
CA TYR A 34 -8.82 -6.32 -6.33
C TYR A 34 -7.34 -6.77 -6.42
N ALA A 35 -6.57 -6.51 -5.36
CA ALA A 35 -5.15 -6.86 -5.27
C ALA A 35 -4.91 -7.90 -4.17
N ARG A 36 -3.80 -8.64 -4.29
CA ARG A 36 -3.39 -9.64 -3.31
C ARG A 36 -2.98 -9.00 -1.99
N HIS A 37 -3.13 -9.72 -0.88
CA HIS A 37 -2.81 -9.22 0.45
C HIS A 37 -1.89 -10.19 1.20
N GLY A 38 -0.77 -9.69 1.76
CA GLY A 38 0.21 -10.50 2.50
C GLY A 38 -0.20 -10.90 3.93
N GLY A 39 -1.48 -10.82 4.28
CA GLY A 39 -2.03 -11.16 5.61
C GLY A 39 -1.79 -10.18 6.79
N GLY A 40 -0.76 -9.33 6.75
CA GLY A 40 -0.43 -8.44 7.87
C GLY A 40 -1.42 -7.29 8.10
N ALA A 41 -1.98 -7.18 9.32
CA ALA A 41 -2.85 -6.05 9.69
C ALA A 41 -2.08 -4.73 9.89
N PHE A 42 -2.76 -3.57 9.73
CA PHE A 42 -2.13 -2.26 9.91
C PHE A 42 -2.28 -1.69 11.31
N SER A 43 -3.51 -1.49 11.80
CA SER A 43 -3.83 -0.77 13.04
C SER A 43 -3.14 -1.37 14.28
N GLY A 44 -2.73 -0.49 15.21
CA GLY A 44 -2.03 -0.87 16.46
C GLY A 44 -0.50 -1.09 16.35
N LYS A 45 0.07 -1.07 15.13
CA LYS A 45 1.50 -1.28 14.91
C LYS A 45 2.26 0.04 14.71
N ASP A 46 3.43 0.21 15.31
CA ASP A 46 4.33 1.31 14.94
C ASP A 46 4.99 1.04 13.56
N PRO A 47 5.59 2.03 12.88
CA PRO A 47 6.04 1.86 11.50
C PRO A 47 7.32 1.01 11.34
N THR A 48 7.94 0.53 12.43
CA THR A 48 8.97 -0.52 12.34
C THR A 48 8.41 -1.86 11.90
N LYS A 49 7.08 -2.06 12.00
CA LYS A 49 6.41 -3.29 11.59
C LYS A 49 6.10 -3.18 10.10
N VAL A 50 6.86 -3.92 9.31
CA VAL A 50 6.80 -3.88 7.84
C VAL A 50 5.42 -4.23 7.28
N ASP A 51 4.58 -4.95 8.03
CA ASP A 51 3.16 -5.14 7.69
C ASP A 51 2.44 -3.84 7.34
N ARG A 52 2.77 -2.74 8.04
CA ARG A 52 2.23 -1.40 7.76
C ARG A 52 3.14 -0.62 6.82
N SER A 53 4.40 -0.43 7.19
CA SER A 53 5.28 0.49 6.48
C SER A 53 5.58 0.03 5.06
N ALA A 54 5.85 -1.27 4.85
CA ALA A 54 6.10 -1.79 3.52
C ALA A 54 4.82 -1.86 2.66
N ALA A 55 3.65 -2.08 3.26
CA ALA A 55 2.38 -1.99 2.53
C ALA A 55 2.12 -0.56 2.00
N TYR A 56 2.42 0.46 2.81
CA TYR A 56 2.37 1.86 2.37
C TYR A 56 3.43 2.16 1.30
N ALA A 57 4.65 1.65 1.46
CA ALA A 57 5.69 1.79 0.44
C ALA A 57 5.29 1.13 -0.88
N ALA A 58 4.73 -0.08 -0.85
CA ALA A 58 4.23 -0.77 -2.03
C ALA A 58 3.12 0.02 -2.74
N ARG A 59 2.19 0.62 -1.98
CA ARG A 59 1.20 1.56 -2.52
C ARG A 59 1.87 2.75 -3.20
N TYR A 60 2.83 3.38 -2.52
CA TYR A 60 3.56 4.54 -3.01
C TYR A 60 4.28 4.23 -4.33
N VAL A 61 4.98 3.10 -4.39
CA VAL A 61 5.64 2.59 -5.61
C VAL A 61 4.62 2.39 -6.72
N ALA A 62 3.58 1.56 -6.49
CA ALA A 62 2.59 1.22 -7.52
C ALA A 62 1.88 2.47 -8.06
N LYS A 63 1.53 3.42 -7.18
CA LYS A 63 0.89 4.68 -7.56
C LYS A 63 1.81 5.54 -8.43
N ASN A 64 3.10 5.65 -8.09
CA ASN A 64 4.08 6.40 -8.87
C ASN A 64 4.36 5.75 -10.23
N VAL A 65 4.44 4.42 -10.30
CA VAL A 65 4.59 3.69 -11.58
C VAL A 65 3.43 3.99 -12.53
N VAL A 66 2.19 3.91 -12.03
CA VAL A 66 0.99 4.23 -12.83
C VAL A 66 0.94 5.72 -13.19
N ALA A 67 1.24 6.62 -12.25
CA ALA A 67 1.25 8.06 -12.49
C ALA A 67 2.32 8.48 -13.50
N ALA A 68 3.45 7.77 -13.57
CA ALA A 68 4.50 7.97 -14.56
C ALA A 68 4.11 7.50 -15.97
N GLY A 69 2.94 6.86 -16.14
CA GLY A 69 2.54 6.27 -17.41
C GLY A 69 3.35 5.04 -17.82
N LEU A 70 4.08 4.44 -16.87
CA LEU A 70 4.86 3.22 -17.11
C LEU A 70 3.97 1.98 -17.20
N ALA A 71 2.78 2.01 -16.60
CA ALA A 71 1.75 0.98 -16.74
C ALA A 71 0.35 1.55 -16.43
N LYS A 72 -0.72 0.87 -16.87
CA LYS A 72 -2.10 1.20 -16.46
C LYS A 72 -2.51 0.53 -15.16
N LYS A 73 -1.86 -0.58 -14.81
CA LYS A 73 -2.02 -1.36 -13.58
C LYS A 73 -0.65 -1.75 -13.07
N CYS A 74 -0.48 -1.77 -11.76
CA CYS A 74 0.76 -2.18 -11.11
C CYS A 74 0.43 -2.79 -9.76
N GLU A 75 0.87 -4.01 -9.51
CA GLU A 75 0.91 -4.65 -8.20
C GLU A 75 2.37 -4.81 -7.78
N VAL A 76 2.66 -4.49 -6.52
CA VAL A 76 4.02 -4.57 -5.96
C VAL A 76 3.98 -5.50 -4.76
N GLN A 77 4.81 -6.54 -4.78
CA GLN A 77 5.03 -7.43 -3.66
C GLN A 77 6.40 -7.14 -3.04
N ILE A 78 6.46 -7.06 -1.71
CA ILE A 78 7.71 -6.89 -0.97
C ILE A 78 7.74 -7.91 0.18
N ALA A 79 8.83 -8.67 0.29
CA ALA A 79 9.03 -9.61 1.38
C ALA A 79 10.27 -9.26 2.20
N TYR A 80 10.25 -9.56 3.51
CA TYR A 80 11.35 -9.31 4.43
C TYR A 80 11.64 -10.55 5.28
N ALA A 81 12.90 -10.70 5.67
CA ALA A 81 13.30 -11.59 6.76
C ALA A 81 13.54 -10.76 8.02
N ILE A 82 13.12 -11.27 9.18
CA ILE A 82 13.28 -10.55 10.45
C ILE A 82 14.77 -10.26 10.74
N GLY A 83 15.10 -9.00 11.06
CA GLY A 83 16.47 -8.56 11.30
C GLY A 83 17.27 -8.20 10.05
N VAL A 84 16.75 -8.45 8.83
CA VAL A 84 17.39 -8.06 7.57
C VAL A 84 16.81 -6.73 7.10
N ALA A 85 17.69 -5.75 6.83
CA ALA A 85 17.26 -4.41 6.44
C ALA A 85 16.71 -4.37 5.01
N GLN A 86 17.36 -5.07 4.08
CA GLN A 86 16.92 -5.13 2.69
C GLN A 86 15.75 -6.10 2.54
N PRO A 87 14.78 -5.81 1.65
CA PRO A 87 13.82 -6.82 1.22
C PRO A 87 14.52 -8.06 0.68
N VAL A 88 13.97 -9.24 0.95
CA VAL A 88 14.43 -10.49 0.34
C VAL A 88 13.88 -10.66 -1.08
N SER A 89 12.76 -9.99 -1.40
CA SER A 89 12.23 -9.87 -2.75
C SER A 89 11.43 -8.58 -2.91
N VAL A 90 11.47 -8.05 -4.13
CA VAL A 90 10.58 -7.00 -4.64
C VAL A 90 10.10 -7.51 -6.00
N LEU A 91 8.79 -7.67 -6.17
CA LEU A 91 8.20 -8.10 -7.45
C LEU A 91 7.26 -7.01 -7.95
N VAL A 92 7.30 -6.74 -9.25
CA VAL A 92 6.39 -5.82 -9.94
C VAL A 92 5.62 -6.60 -11.00
N ASP A 93 4.29 -6.57 -10.93
CA ASP A 93 3.41 -7.15 -11.96
C ASP A 93 2.54 -6.04 -12.53
N THR A 94 2.68 -5.78 -13.82
CA THR A 94 1.93 -4.74 -14.55
C THR A 94 0.74 -5.29 -15.31
N PHE A 95 0.48 -6.60 -15.21
CA PHE A 95 -0.61 -7.31 -15.87
C PHE A 95 -0.65 -7.09 -17.39
N GLY A 96 0.52 -6.98 -18.02
CA GLY A 96 0.67 -6.73 -19.46
C GLY A 96 0.20 -5.33 -19.90
N THR A 97 0.15 -4.37 -18.97
CA THR A 97 -0.25 -2.98 -19.27
C THR A 97 0.92 -2.00 -19.28
N ASN A 98 2.14 -2.52 -19.14
CA ASN A 98 3.39 -1.79 -19.20
C ASN A 98 3.64 -1.13 -20.57
N THR A 99 4.30 0.03 -20.55
CA THR A 99 4.68 0.77 -21.77
C THR A 99 6.16 0.58 -22.15
N VAL A 100 6.95 0.00 -21.25
CA VAL A 100 8.33 -0.46 -21.43
C VAL A 100 8.47 -1.87 -20.83
N GLU A 101 9.56 -2.57 -21.06
CA GLU A 101 9.74 -3.91 -20.47
C GLU A 101 9.61 -3.90 -18.93
N GLU A 102 8.90 -4.89 -18.39
CA GLU A 102 8.59 -4.96 -16.95
C GLU A 102 9.87 -5.01 -16.10
N GLU A 103 10.90 -5.69 -16.60
CA GLU A 103 12.24 -5.75 -16.00
C GLU A 103 12.88 -4.37 -15.84
N LYS A 104 12.65 -3.44 -16.79
CA LYS A 104 13.12 -2.04 -16.67
C LYS A 104 12.34 -1.29 -15.58
N ILE A 105 11.05 -1.56 -15.44
CA ILE A 105 10.23 -0.97 -14.38
C ILE A 105 10.69 -1.48 -13.01
N GLU A 106 10.91 -2.79 -12.87
CA GLU A 106 11.41 -3.40 -11.64
C GLU A 106 12.78 -2.85 -11.25
N ALA A 107 13.72 -2.75 -12.20
CA ALA A 107 15.04 -2.17 -11.98
C ALA A 107 14.95 -0.68 -11.58
N ALA A 108 14.09 0.11 -12.26
CA ALA A 108 13.87 1.50 -11.91
C ALA A 108 13.27 1.65 -10.50
N VAL A 109 12.34 0.78 -10.10
CA VAL A 109 11.79 0.75 -8.75
C VAL A 109 12.88 0.47 -7.72
N ALA A 110 13.73 -0.54 -7.95
CA ALA A 110 14.83 -0.86 -7.06
C ALA A 110 15.86 0.28 -6.92
N GLN A 111 16.04 1.09 -7.97
CA GLN A 111 16.93 2.25 -7.95
C GLN A 111 16.32 3.48 -7.26
N VAL A 112 15.03 3.75 -7.47
CA VAL A 112 14.38 4.99 -7.04
C VAL A 112 13.85 4.91 -5.61
N PHE A 113 13.45 3.72 -5.16
CA PHE A 113 12.83 3.52 -3.86
C PHE A 113 13.74 2.71 -2.93
N ASP A 114 14.20 3.36 -1.86
CA ASP A 114 14.88 2.66 -0.77
C ASP A 114 13.84 1.99 0.14
N LEU A 115 13.68 0.69 -0.05
CA LEU A 115 12.68 -0.12 0.64
C LEU A 115 13.19 -0.70 1.97
N ARG A 116 14.30 -0.21 2.53
CA ARG A 116 14.68 -0.58 3.90
C ARG A 116 13.68 0.02 4.89
N PRO A 117 13.28 -0.69 5.98
CA PRO A 117 12.26 -0.18 6.90
C PRO A 117 12.54 1.22 7.44
N ARG A 118 13.81 1.54 7.72
CA ARG A 118 14.22 2.88 8.18
C ARG A 118 14.02 3.94 7.11
N ALA A 119 14.43 3.66 5.87
CA ALA A 119 14.30 4.58 4.76
C ALA A 119 12.83 4.83 4.40
N ILE A 120 11.99 3.79 4.47
CA ILE A 120 10.53 3.92 4.31
C ILE A 120 9.96 4.86 5.38
N ILE A 121 10.32 4.66 6.65
CA ILE A 121 9.87 5.51 7.76
C ILE A 121 10.22 6.97 7.52
N ASP A 122 11.46 7.25 7.10
CA ASP A 122 11.95 8.61 6.91
C ASP A 122 11.32 9.25 5.65
N THR A 123 11.24 8.52 4.52
CA THR A 123 10.65 8.97 3.25
C THR A 123 9.17 9.33 3.40
N LEU A 124 8.40 8.43 4.03
CA LEU A 124 6.97 8.58 4.21
C LEU A 124 6.60 9.31 5.51
N ASP A 125 7.58 9.75 6.29
CA ASP A 125 7.40 10.57 7.49
C ASP A 125 6.44 9.93 8.50
N LEU A 126 6.68 8.65 8.78
CA LEU A 126 5.76 7.78 9.51
C LEU A 126 5.82 7.95 11.03
N ARG A 127 6.81 8.68 11.56
CA ARG A 127 6.94 8.92 13.02
C ARG A 127 6.09 10.11 13.48
N LYS A 128 4.81 10.09 13.12
CA LYS A 128 3.82 11.13 13.43
C LYS A 128 2.49 10.50 13.87
N PRO A 129 1.66 11.21 14.66
CA PRO A 129 0.37 10.71 15.11
C PRO A 129 -0.72 10.82 14.02
N ILE A 130 -0.49 10.22 12.85
CA ILE A 130 -1.34 10.36 11.65
C ILE A 130 -2.32 9.19 11.43
N TYR A 131 -2.28 8.16 12.27
CA TYR A 131 -2.89 6.86 11.93
C TYR A 131 -4.37 6.69 12.23
N ARG A 132 -4.93 7.47 13.17
CA ARG A 132 -6.30 7.25 13.65
C ARG A 132 -7.35 7.44 12.55
N GLN A 133 -7.13 8.39 11.65
CA GLN A 133 -8.06 8.73 10.57
C GLN A 133 -8.10 7.68 9.45
N LEU A 134 -7.10 6.78 9.40
CA LEU A 134 -6.98 5.70 8.42
C LEU A 134 -7.64 4.40 8.89
N ALA A 135 -7.89 4.27 10.21
CA ALA A 135 -8.43 3.05 10.80
C ALA A 135 -9.91 2.75 10.42
N ALA A 136 -10.53 3.64 9.65
CA ALA A 136 -11.82 3.47 9.01
C ALA A 136 -11.78 4.13 7.62
N TYR A 137 -12.59 3.62 6.70
CA TYR A 137 -12.69 4.11 5.30
C TYR A 137 -11.43 3.87 4.45
N GLY A 138 -10.60 2.90 4.83
CA GLY A 138 -9.44 2.49 4.03
C GLY A 138 -8.18 3.30 4.30
N HIS A 139 -7.04 2.64 4.16
CA HIS A 139 -5.71 3.25 4.26
C HIS A 139 -5.19 3.78 2.91
N ILE A 140 -5.83 3.33 1.82
CA ILE A 140 -5.39 3.53 0.44
C ILE A 140 -6.39 4.42 -0.30
N GLY A 141 -5.89 5.34 -1.12
CA GLY A 141 -6.71 6.31 -1.86
C GLY A 141 -7.20 7.51 -1.04
N ARG A 142 -6.69 7.69 0.18
CA ARG A 142 -7.02 8.80 1.08
C ARG A 142 -6.15 10.04 0.83
N GLU A 143 -6.19 10.55 -0.39
CA GLU A 143 -5.47 11.78 -0.78
C GLU A 143 -5.91 13.01 0.05
N ASP A 144 -7.16 13.00 0.51
CA ASP A 144 -7.75 14.01 1.40
C ASP A 144 -7.00 14.16 2.74
N LEU A 145 -6.30 13.11 3.18
CA LEU A 145 -5.55 13.10 4.43
C LEU A 145 -4.10 13.58 4.28
N GLY A 146 -3.62 13.84 3.05
CA GLY A 146 -2.26 14.32 2.81
C GLY A 146 -1.16 13.33 3.21
N VAL A 147 -1.48 12.03 3.25
CA VAL A 147 -0.51 10.98 3.60
C VAL A 147 0.48 10.75 2.47
N LYS A 148 1.78 10.70 2.80
CA LYS A 148 2.84 10.70 1.79
C LYS A 148 2.84 9.51 0.83
N TRP A 149 2.32 8.35 1.24
CA TRP A 149 2.25 7.18 0.34
C TRP A 149 1.20 7.32 -0.77
N GLU A 150 0.37 8.37 -0.72
CA GLU A 150 -0.51 8.75 -1.82
C GLU A 150 0.10 9.83 -2.73
N ASN A 151 1.33 10.29 -2.48
CA ASN A 151 2.00 11.24 -3.37
C ASN A 151 2.52 10.56 -4.64
N THR A 152 2.67 11.35 -5.71
CA THR A 152 3.25 10.94 -7.00
C THR A 152 4.53 11.69 -7.32
N ASP A 153 5.35 11.98 -6.30
CA ASP A 153 6.57 12.80 -6.36
C ASP A 153 7.82 12.03 -6.82
N LYS A 154 7.70 10.75 -7.20
CA LYS A 154 8.78 9.93 -7.76
C LYS A 154 8.64 9.68 -9.27
N VAL A 155 7.65 10.28 -9.92
CA VAL A 155 7.40 10.13 -11.36
C VAL A 155 8.63 10.47 -12.19
N ASP A 156 9.23 11.66 -11.99
CA ASP A 156 10.38 12.09 -12.79
C ASP A 156 11.62 11.20 -12.54
N ALA A 157 11.83 10.79 -11.30
CA ALA A 157 12.92 9.90 -10.94
C ALA A 157 12.77 8.51 -11.60
N LEU A 158 11.54 7.97 -11.65
CA LEU A 158 11.23 6.73 -12.35
C LEU A 158 11.48 6.85 -13.85
N LEU A 159 10.97 7.91 -14.49
CA LEU A 159 11.16 8.13 -15.92
C LEU A 159 12.64 8.30 -16.29
N ALA A 160 13.40 9.01 -15.45
CA ALA A 160 14.84 9.16 -15.63
C ALA A 160 15.59 7.83 -15.50
N ALA A 161 15.25 7.01 -14.49
CA ALA A 161 15.85 5.69 -14.30
C ALA A 161 15.56 4.75 -15.48
N VAL A 162 14.31 4.69 -15.94
CA VAL A 162 13.91 3.89 -17.11
C VAL A 162 14.63 4.35 -18.39
N LYS A 163 14.77 5.66 -18.60
CA LYS A 163 15.45 6.21 -19.79
C LYS A 163 16.96 5.93 -19.81
N ALA A 164 17.58 5.74 -18.65
CA ALA A 164 19.00 5.41 -18.54
C ALA A 164 19.31 3.93 -18.85
N MET A 165 18.28 3.10 -19.05
CA MET A 165 18.35 1.66 -19.35
C MET A 165 17.89 1.37 -20.79
#